data_AF-I1N555-F1
#
_entry.id   AF-I1N555-F1
#
_cell.length_a   1.000
_cell.length_b   1.000
_cell.length_c   1.000
_cell.angle_alpha   90.00
_cell.angle_beta   90.00
_cell.angle_gamma   90.00
#
_symmetry.space_group_name_H-M   'P 1'
#
loop_
_entity.id
_entity.type
_entity.pdbx_description
1 polymer ?
#
loop_
_entity_poly.entity_id
_entity_poly.type
_entity_poly.pdbx_seq_one_letter_code
_entity_poly.pdbx_strand_id
1 'polypeptide(L)'
;MNSTEEECRGCEIMEKDAHVRFLELMYYMLPSPYESQEINHLTLAYFVISGLDILNSLHKVAKDAVISWVLSFQAHPGAKADLNDGQFYGFHGSKTSQFPPDENGVLIHNNSHLASTYCAISILKIVGYELSNLDSETIVTSMRNLQQPDGSFISIHTGGETDLRFVYCAATICFMLDNWSGMDKEKTKDYILRCQRQGTDGGFQGRPNKSSDTCYAFWIGAVLRILGGCKFVDSKALRGFLLSCQYKYGGFGKFPGEYPDLYHSYYGVTAFSLLEESALKSLCSELGIH
;
A
#
# COMPACT_ATOMS: atom_id res chain seq x y z
N MET A 1 -11.83 37.27 34.40
CA MET A 1 -11.93 35.91 35.00
C MET A 1 -12.93 35.13 34.17
N ASN A 2 -12.42 34.05 33.59
CA ASN A 2 -13.05 32.87 32.98
C ASN A 2 -13.98 33.04 31.78
N SER A 3 -13.39 32.93 30.58
CA SER A 3 -14.07 32.58 29.33
C SER A 3 -13.27 31.57 28.49
N THR A 4 -12.45 30.70 29.12
CA THR A 4 -11.49 29.85 28.39
C THR A 4 -11.38 28.40 28.89
N GLU A 5 -12.38 27.84 29.56
CA GLU A 5 -12.29 26.47 30.12
C GLU A 5 -13.33 25.46 29.59
N GLU A 6 -14.09 25.78 28.54
CA GLU A 6 -15.14 24.88 28.03
C GLU A 6 -14.88 24.19 26.68
N GLU A 7 -13.76 24.42 26.01
CA GLU A 7 -13.47 23.80 24.69
C GLU A 7 -12.14 23.05 24.69
N CYS A 8 -12.11 21.84 25.26
CA CYS A 8 -11.25 20.72 24.85
C CYS A 8 -11.46 19.50 25.77
N ARG A 9 -12.66 18.90 25.76
CA ARG A 9 -12.81 17.49 26.15
C ARG A 9 -12.83 16.66 24.87
N GLY A 10 -11.64 16.40 24.32
CA GLY A 10 -11.46 15.46 23.22
C GLY A 10 -11.90 14.06 23.66
N CYS A 11 -12.63 13.36 22.79
CA CYS A 11 -13.21 12.05 23.08
C CYS A 11 -12.11 11.04 23.46
N GLU A 12 -12.24 10.40 24.64
CA GLU A 12 -11.30 9.38 25.16
C GLU A 12 -11.54 7.98 24.52
N ILE A 13 -12.49 7.86 23.58
CA ILE A 13 -12.93 6.58 22.99
C ILE A 13 -13.00 6.71 21.47
N MET A 14 -12.56 5.67 20.75
CA MET A 14 -12.69 5.59 19.28
C MET A 14 -14.17 5.44 18.90
N GLU A 15 -14.72 6.45 18.22
CA GLU A 15 -16.11 6.48 17.73
C GLU A 15 -16.28 5.60 16.48
N LYS A 16 -16.27 4.28 16.69
CA LYS A 16 -16.33 3.26 15.63
C LYS A 16 -17.44 3.54 14.60
N ASP A 17 -18.66 3.85 15.07
CA ASP A 17 -19.81 4.04 14.19
C ASP A 17 -19.68 5.27 13.31
N ALA A 18 -19.05 6.34 13.81
CA ALA A 18 -18.74 7.53 13.02
C ALA A 18 -17.72 7.22 11.92
N HIS A 19 -16.67 6.44 12.23
CA HIS A 19 -15.69 5.99 11.24
C HIS A 19 -16.33 5.09 10.18
N VAL A 20 -17.15 4.11 10.59
CA VAL A 20 -17.87 3.23 9.65
C VAL A 20 -18.78 4.06 8.75
N ARG A 21 -19.52 5.04 9.29
CA ARG A 21 -20.40 5.92 8.50
C ARG A 21 -19.63 6.74 7.47
N PHE A 22 -18.47 7.27 7.84
CA PHE A 22 -17.59 7.98 6.91
C PHE A 22 -17.12 7.07 5.77
N LEU A 23 -16.66 5.85 6.09
CA LEU A 23 -16.21 4.89 5.09
C LEU A 23 -17.36 4.43 4.18
N GLU A 24 -18.58 4.23 4.72
CA GLU A 24 -19.77 3.95 3.91
C GLU A 24 -20.08 5.08 2.93
N LEU A 25 -19.99 6.34 3.36
CA LEU A 25 -20.18 7.48 2.46
C LEU A 25 -19.17 7.46 1.32
N MET A 26 -17.88 7.27 1.64
CA MET A 26 -16.80 7.18 0.65
C MET A 26 -16.98 5.98 -0.29
N TYR A 27 -17.54 4.87 0.19
CA TYR A 27 -17.83 3.68 -0.62
C TYR A 27 -18.89 3.94 -1.69
N TYR A 28 -19.94 4.72 -1.37
CA TYR A 28 -21.01 5.02 -2.32
C TYR A 28 -20.71 6.22 -3.22
N MET A 29 -19.99 7.21 -2.71
CA MET A 29 -19.75 8.46 -3.43
C MET A 29 -18.46 9.12 -2.96
N LEU A 30 -17.60 9.44 -3.91
CA LEU A 30 -16.39 10.19 -3.64
C LEU A 30 -16.70 11.68 -3.45
N PRO A 31 -16.41 12.30 -2.29
CA PRO A 31 -16.67 13.73 -2.08
C PRO A 31 -15.80 14.62 -2.97
N SER A 32 -16.29 15.82 -3.32
CA SER A 32 -15.59 16.78 -4.20
C SER A 32 -14.10 17.04 -3.87
N PRO A 33 -13.66 17.14 -2.60
CA PRO A 33 -12.24 17.29 -2.29
C PRO A 33 -11.33 16.17 -2.83
N TYR A 34 -11.88 14.97 -3.06
CA TYR A 34 -11.18 13.82 -3.61
C TYR A 34 -11.31 13.68 -5.13
N GLU A 35 -12.01 14.58 -5.81
CA GLU A 35 -12.19 14.55 -7.27
C GLU A 35 -10.84 14.53 -8.01
N SER A 36 -9.85 15.30 -7.51
CA SER A 36 -8.49 15.30 -8.03
C SER A 36 -7.75 13.95 -7.88
N GLN A 37 -8.25 13.07 -7.00
CA GLN A 37 -7.69 11.75 -6.71
C GLN A 37 -8.44 10.63 -7.43
N GLU A 38 -9.40 10.93 -8.32
CA GLU A 38 -10.13 9.93 -9.10
C GLU A 38 -9.19 9.02 -9.92
N ILE A 39 -8.00 9.50 -10.26
CA ILE A 39 -6.97 8.72 -10.96
C ILE A 39 -6.44 7.55 -10.10
N ASN A 40 -6.62 7.65 -8.79
CA ASN A 40 -6.25 6.69 -7.75
C ASN A 40 -7.49 5.99 -7.17
N HIS A 41 -8.62 5.96 -7.89
CA HIS A 41 -9.89 5.42 -7.42
C HIS A 41 -9.73 4.03 -6.80
N LEU A 42 -8.97 3.15 -7.44
CA LEU A 42 -8.76 1.80 -6.92
C LEU A 42 -7.99 1.79 -5.58
N THR A 43 -7.06 2.72 -5.39
CA THR A 43 -6.32 2.91 -4.13
C THR A 43 -7.22 3.49 -3.03
N LEU A 44 -8.11 4.42 -3.37
CA LEU A 44 -9.11 4.94 -2.45
C LEU A 44 -10.08 3.85 -2.00
N ALA A 45 -10.57 3.04 -2.95
CA ALA A 45 -11.43 1.90 -2.68
C ALA A 45 -10.75 0.89 -1.73
N TYR A 46 -9.44 0.65 -1.91
CA TYR A 46 -8.67 -0.20 -1.01
C TYR A 46 -8.68 0.32 0.43
N PHE A 47 -8.41 1.61 0.65
CA PHE A 47 -8.45 2.19 2.00
C PHE A 47 -9.85 2.10 2.63
N VAL A 48 -10.90 2.30 1.84
CA VAL A 48 -12.28 2.22 2.32
C VAL A 48 -12.65 0.79 2.71
N ILE A 49 -12.41 -0.18 1.82
CA ILE A 49 -12.81 -1.58 2.04
C ILE A 49 -11.95 -2.22 3.14
N SER A 50 -10.64 -1.99 3.13
CA SER A 50 -9.73 -2.43 4.19
C SER A 50 -10.09 -1.80 5.53
N GLY A 51 -10.42 -0.51 5.56
CA GLY A 51 -10.89 0.16 6.77
C GLY A 51 -12.18 -0.44 7.32
N LEU A 52 -13.16 -0.75 6.46
CA LEU A 52 -14.40 -1.43 6.87
C LEU A 52 -14.13 -2.82 7.41
N ASP A 53 -13.18 -3.56 6.83
CA ASP A 53 -12.77 -4.88 7.31
C ASP A 53 -12.11 -4.81 8.69
N ILE A 54 -11.14 -3.91 8.87
CA ILE A 54 -10.47 -3.64 10.17
C ILE A 54 -11.49 -3.26 11.25
N LEU A 55 -12.53 -2.49 10.89
CA LEU A 55 -13.62 -2.12 11.78
C LEU A 55 -14.70 -3.22 11.92
N ASN A 56 -14.44 -4.44 11.45
CA ASN A 56 -15.35 -5.59 11.49
C ASN A 56 -16.75 -5.25 10.93
N SER A 57 -16.76 -4.53 9.81
CA SER A 57 -17.94 -3.95 9.16
C SER A 57 -18.01 -4.30 7.66
N LEU A 58 -17.26 -5.33 7.23
CA LEU A 58 -17.21 -5.80 5.85
C LEU A 58 -18.58 -6.29 5.31
N HIS A 59 -19.51 -6.66 6.20
CA HIS A 59 -20.90 -7.03 5.83
C HIS A 59 -21.67 -5.89 5.13
N LYS A 60 -21.18 -4.65 5.17
CA LYS A 60 -21.73 -3.48 4.46
C LYS A 60 -21.27 -3.41 3.00
N VAL A 61 -20.27 -4.20 2.61
CA VAL A 61 -19.71 -4.20 1.26
C VAL A 61 -20.44 -5.23 0.40
N ALA A 62 -20.89 -4.82 -0.78
CA ALA A 62 -21.50 -5.71 -1.77
C ALA A 62 -20.40 -6.51 -2.50
N LYS A 63 -19.94 -7.61 -1.87
CA LYS A 63 -18.76 -8.37 -2.28
C LYS A 63 -18.72 -8.72 -3.77
N ASP A 64 -19.79 -9.31 -4.32
CA ASP A 64 -19.84 -9.72 -5.73
C ASP A 64 -19.75 -8.53 -6.71
N ALA A 65 -20.38 -7.41 -6.35
CA ALA A 65 -20.31 -6.19 -7.13
C ALA A 65 -18.90 -5.58 -7.09
N VAL A 66 -18.25 -5.58 -5.92
CA VAL A 66 -16.86 -5.13 -5.77
C VAL A 66 -15.91 -6.02 -6.54
N ILE A 67 -16.06 -7.35 -6.49
CA ILE A 67 -15.23 -8.28 -7.26
C ILE A 67 -15.34 -7.96 -8.75
N SER A 68 -16.56 -7.89 -9.27
CA SER A 68 -16.81 -7.58 -10.68
C SER A 68 -16.25 -6.21 -11.07
N TRP A 69 -16.39 -5.22 -10.19
CA TRP A 69 -15.84 -3.88 -10.38
C TRP A 69 -14.32 -3.89 -10.42
N VAL A 70 -13.63 -4.48 -9.43
CA VAL A 70 -12.15 -4.53 -9.38
C VAL A 70 -11.59 -5.26 -10.59
N LEU A 71 -12.13 -6.43 -10.93
CA LEU A 71 -11.66 -7.22 -12.08
C LEU A 71 -11.76 -6.45 -13.39
N SER A 72 -12.74 -5.55 -13.51
CA SER A 72 -12.89 -4.71 -14.71
C SER A 72 -11.80 -3.63 -14.90
N PHE A 73 -10.88 -3.48 -13.95
CA PHE A 73 -9.68 -2.63 -14.08
C PHE A 73 -8.45 -3.42 -14.53
N GLN A 74 -8.52 -4.76 -14.62
CA GLN A 74 -7.39 -5.55 -15.04
C GLN A 74 -7.04 -5.27 -16.51
N ALA A 75 -5.78 -4.98 -16.75
CA ALA A 75 -5.22 -4.88 -18.08
C ALA A 75 -4.93 -6.29 -18.63
N HIS A 76 -5.29 -6.52 -19.88
CA HIS A 76 -5.02 -7.78 -20.56
C HIS A 76 -4.23 -7.52 -21.84
N PRO A 77 -3.20 -8.33 -22.15
CA PRO A 77 -2.49 -8.25 -23.41
C PRO A 77 -3.40 -8.66 -24.57
N GLY A 78 -3.15 -8.12 -25.76
CA GLY A 78 -3.86 -8.53 -26.98
C GLY A 78 -3.54 -9.98 -27.38
N ALA A 79 -2.28 -10.39 -27.22
CA ALA A 79 -1.79 -11.74 -27.44
C ALA A 79 -0.74 -12.15 -26.37
N LYS A 80 -0.60 -13.46 -26.11
CA LYS A 80 0.37 -13.98 -25.10
C LYS A 80 1.84 -13.64 -25.39
N ALA A 81 2.20 -13.41 -26.66
CA ALA A 81 3.56 -13.02 -27.04
C ALA A 81 3.89 -11.58 -26.63
N ASP A 82 2.87 -10.78 -26.29
CA ASP A 82 3.02 -9.35 -26.03
C ASP A 82 3.64 -9.07 -24.65
N LEU A 83 3.81 -10.06 -23.77
CA LEU A 83 4.39 -9.82 -22.43
C LEU A 83 5.85 -9.30 -22.43
N ASN A 84 6.53 -9.36 -23.59
CA ASN A 84 7.88 -8.82 -23.80
C ASN A 84 7.90 -7.42 -24.45
N ASP A 85 6.74 -6.79 -24.62
CA ASP A 85 6.61 -5.44 -25.19
C ASP A 85 7.06 -4.32 -24.23
N GLY A 86 7.47 -4.69 -23.01
CA GLY A 86 7.89 -3.77 -21.96
C GLY A 86 6.73 -3.20 -21.14
N GLN A 87 5.48 -3.51 -21.48
CA GLN A 87 4.30 -3.06 -20.74
C GLN A 87 4.09 -3.87 -19.46
N PHE A 88 3.26 -3.32 -18.59
CA PHE A 88 2.79 -3.98 -17.37
C PHE A 88 1.28 -4.21 -17.48
N TYR A 89 0.86 -5.47 -17.30
CA TYR A 89 -0.53 -5.91 -17.42
C TYR A 89 -1.09 -6.25 -16.04
N GLY A 90 -1.16 -5.21 -15.20
CA GLY A 90 -1.71 -5.27 -13.85
C GLY A 90 -3.12 -4.69 -13.80
N PHE A 91 -3.36 -3.76 -12.87
CA PHE A 91 -4.62 -3.03 -12.78
C PHE A 91 -4.39 -1.54 -13.01
N HIS A 92 -5.35 -0.92 -13.68
CA HIS A 92 -5.43 0.52 -13.83
C HIS A 92 -5.88 1.19 -12.51
N GLY A 93 -5.38 2.40 -12.23
CA GLY A 93 -5.83 3.17 -11.05
C GLY A 93 -7.23 3.77 -11.22
N SER A 94 -7.60 4.08 -12.46
CA SER A 94 -8.91 4.59 -12.86
C SER A 94 -9.27 4.15 -14.28
N LYS A 95 -10.57 4.12 -14.61
CA LYS A 95 -11.05 3.91 -15.98
C LYS A 95 -11.07 5.19 -16.81
N THR A 96 -11.01 6.35 -16.16
CA THR A 96 -10.98 7.64 -16.85
C THR A 96 -9.57 7.91 -17.38
N SER A 97 -9.47 8.14 -18.69
CA SER A 97 -8.20 8.57 -19.29
C SER A 97 -7.94 10.03 -18.99
N GLN A 98 -6.71 10.37 -18.61
CA GLN A 98 -6.24 11.76 -18.58
C GLN A 98 -5.77 12.26 -19.95
N PHE A 99 -5.62 11.36 -20.92
CA PHE A 99 -5.13 11.68 -22.24
C PHE A 99 -6.30 11.89 -23.20
N PRO A 100 -6.20 12.89 -24.10
CA PRO A 100 -7.15 12.99 -25.19
C PRO A 100 -7.15 11.68 -25.98
N PRO A 101 -8.28 11.31 -26.61
CA PRO A 101 -8.31 10.21 -27.54
C PRO A 101 -7.20 10.36 -28.58
N ASP A 102 -6.65 9.24 -29.04
CA ASP A 102 -5.66 9.24 -30.11
C ASP A 102 -6.25 9.80 -31.42
N GLU A 103 -5.43 9.85 -32.46
CA GLU A 103 -5.80 10.35 -33.79
C GLU A 103 -7.02 9.62 -34.40
N ASN A 104 -7.32 8.41 -33.90
CA ASN A 104 -8.43 7.56 -34.33
C ASN A 104 -9.65 7.65 -33.39
N GLY A 105 -9.61 8.49 -32.36
CA GLY A 105 -10.68 8.65 -31.39
C GLY A 105 -10.71 7.56 -30.30
N VAL A 106 -9.67 6.74 -30.17
CA VAL A 106 -9.56 5.72 -29.13
C VAL A 106 -9.03 6.37 -27.85
N LEU A 107 -9.76 6.21 -26.75
CA LEU A 107 -9.29 6.67 -25.43
C LEU A 107 -8.01 5.91 -25.05
N ILE A 108 -6.91 6.64 -24.85
CA ILE A 108 -5.66 6.07 -24.35
C ILE A 108 -5.87 5.75 -22.87
N HIS A 109 -6.15 4.50 -22.53
CA HIS A 109 -6.33 4.12 -21.12
C HIS A 109 -5.08 4.50 -20.30
N ASN A 110 -5.29 4.93 -19.05
CA ASN A 110 -4.16 5.10 -18.13
C ASN A 110 -3.41 3.77 -18.05
N ASN A 111 -2.08 3.80 -17.95
CA ASN A 111 -1.29 2.57 -17.85
C ASN A 111 -1.62 1.80 -16.56
N SER A 112 -1.43 0.48 -16.57
CA SER A 112 -1.42 -0.31 -15.32
C SER A 112 -0.41 0.29 -14.36
N HIS A 113 -0.79 0.38 -13.08
CA HIS A 113 0.04 0.99 -12.05
C HIS A 113 0.29 0.00 -10.92
N LEU A 114 1.55 -0.17 -10.52
CA LEU A 114 1.96 -1.21 -9.57
C LEU A 114 1.26 -1.10 -8.21
N ALA A 115 1.07 0.13 -7.70
CA ALA A 115 0.31 0.33 -6.46
C ALA A 115 -1.19 -0.01 -6.62
N SER A 116 -1.76 0.24 -7.81
CA SER A 116 -3.16 -0.08 -8.10
C SER A 116 -3.34 -1.59 -8.23
N THR A 117 -2.40 -2.30 -8.85
CA THR A 117 -2.37 -3.77 -8.88
C THR A 117 -2.33 -4.37 -7.47
N TYR A 118 -1.47 -3.84 -6.59
CA TYR A 118 -1.45 -4.26 -5.18
C TYR A 118 -2.82 -4.02 -4.52
N CYS A 119 -3.39 -2.82 -4.65
CA CYS A 119 -4.69 -2.48 -4.09
C CYS A 119 -5.81 -3.41 -4.61
N ALA A 120 -5.81 -3.73 -5.91
CA ALA A 120 -6.78 -4.62 -6.54
C ALA A 120 -6.78 -6.00 -5.90
N ILE A 121 -5.60 -6.63 -5.84
CA ILE A 121 -5.44 -8.00 -5.34
C ILE A 121 -5.75 -8.03 -3.84
N SER A 122 -5.36 -7.00 -3.09
CA SER A 122 -5.72 -6.86 -1.68
C SER A 122 -7.23 -6.74 -1.47
N ILE A 123 -7.94 -5.91 -2.26
CA ILE A 123 -9.40 -5.81 -2.19
C ILE A 123 -10.04 -7.17 -2.48
N LEU A 124 -9.63 -7.83 -3.57
CA LEU A 124 -10.14 -9.14 -3.96
C LEU A 124 -9.96 -10.15 -2.83
N LYS A 125 -8.78 -10.17 -2.20
CA LYS A 125 -8.51 -11.03 -1.04
C LYS A 125 -9.41 -10.70 0.15
N ILE A 126 -9.55 -9.42 0.53
CA ILE A 126 -10.40 -8.98 1.65
C ILE A 126 -11.87 -9.41 1.44
N VAL A 127 -12.41 -9.23 0.23
CA VAL A 127 -13.81 -9.60 -0.04
C VAL A 127 -14.02 -11.11 -0.19
N GLY A 128 -12.95 -11.91 -0.20
CA GLY A 128 -12.99 -13.38 -0.25
C GLY A 128 -13.02 -13.96 -1.66
N TYR A 129 -12.39 -13.28 -2.63
CA TYR A 129 -12.19 -13.82 -3.97
C TYR A 129 -11.01 -14.80 -3.99
N GLU A 130 -11.22 -15.96 -4.61
CA GLU A 130 -10.17 -16.97 -4.81
C GLU A 130 -9.14 -16.46 -5.83
N LEU A 131 -7.97 -16.03 -5.34
CA LEU A 131 -6.91 -15.45 -6.18
C LEU A 131 -6.36 -16.42 -7.24
N SER A 132 -6.57 -17.73 -7.09
CA SER A 132 -6.23 -18.74 -8.11
C SER A 132 -6.97 -18.54 -9.44
N ASN A 133 -8.06 -17.76 -9.42
CA ASN A 133 -8.84 -17.43 -10.61
C ASN A 133 -8.31 -16.16 -11.33
N LEU A 134 -7.34 -15.45 -10.76
CA LEU A 134 -6.64 -14.37 -11.47
C LEU A 134 -5.61 -14.94 -12.45
N ASP A 135 -5.41 -14.25 -13.57
CA ASP A 135 -4.29 -14.49 -14.46
C ASP A 135 -2.97 -13.98 -13.83
N SER A 136 -2.47 -14.73 -12.85
CA SER A 136 -1.25 -14.40 -12.11
C SER A 136 -0.01 -14.42 -13.00
N GLU A 137 0.03 -15.29 -14.01
CA GLU A 137 1.14 -15.40 -14.95
C GLU A 137 1.34 -14.11 -15.74
N THR A 138 0.28 -13.55 -16.32
CA THR A 138 0.33 -12.28 -17.04
C THR A 138 0.77 -11.13 -16.13
N ILE A 139 0.15 -11.02 -14.94
CA ILE A 139 0.46 -9.94 -13.98
C ILE A 139 1.93 -10.00 -13.58
N VAL A 140 2.41 -11.18 -13.16
CA VAL A 140 3.73 -11.35 -12.57
C VAL A 140 4.81 -11.30 -13.66
N THR A 141 4.60 -11.92 -14.82
CA THR A 141 5.59 -11.89 -15.91
C THR A 141 5.80 -10.48 -16.44
N SER A 142 4.72 -9.73 -16.68
CA SER A 142 4.82 -8.34 -17.14
C SER A 142 5.34 -7.38 -16.07
N MET A 143 5.10 -7.67 -14.78
CA MET A 143 5.67 -6.89 -13.66
C MET A 143 7.20 -6.89 -13.67
N ARG A 144 7.84 -7.92 -14.22
CA ARG A 144 9.31 -7.97 -14.37
C ARG A 144 9.85 -6.78 -15.16
N ASN A 145 9.08 -6.24 -16.10
CA ASN A 145 9.45 -5.06 -16.89
C ASN A 145 9.59 -3.79 -16.03
N LEU A 146 9.04 -3.78 -14.82
CA LEU A 146 9.14 -2.66 -13.88
C LEU A 146 10.38 -2.73 -12.98
N GLN A 147 11.04 -3.89 -12.89
CA GLN A 147 12.24 -4.03 -12.07
C GLN A 147 13.44 -3.36 -12.75
N GLN A 148 14.09 -2.45 -12.04
CA GLN A 148 15.24 -1.72 -12.53
C GLN A 148 16.54 -2.52 -12.34
N PRO A 149 17.62 -2.20 -13.08
CA PRO A 149 18.90 -2.89 -12.96
C PRO A 149 19.50 -2.86 -11.55
N ASP A 150 19.20 -1.82 -10.77
CA ASP A 150 19.66 -1.68 -9.39
C ASP A 150 18.82 -2.47 -8.37
N GLY A 151 17.73 -3.12 -8.79
CA GLY A 151 16.81 -3.90 -7.95
C GLY A 151 15.60 -3.11 -7.43
N SER A 152 15.51 -1.81 -7.71
CA SER A 152 14.32 -0.99 -7.44
C SER A 152 13.18 -1.30 -8.41
N PHE A 153 12.00 -0.73 -8.15
CA PHE A 153 10.84 -0.84 -9.03
C PHE A 153 10.30 0.55 -9.37
N ILE A 154 9.87 0.72 -10.63
CA ILE A 154 9.04 1.85 -11.07
C ILE A 154 7.56 1.46 -11.03
N SER A 155 6.66 2.44 -11.01
CA SER A 155 5.23 2.17 -10.88
C SER A 155 4.49 1.92 -12.18
N ILE A 156 5.00 2.44 -13.30
CA ILE A 156 4.47 2.30 -14.66
C ILE A 156 5.63 2.09 -15.63
N HIS A 157 5.37 1.42 -16.75
CA HIS A 157 6.41 1.07 -17.72
C HIS A 157 7.00 2.28 -18.47
N THR A 158 6.25 3.38 -18.60
CA THR A 158 6.69 4.62 -19.24
C THR A 158 7.64 5.47 -18.38
N GLY A 159 8.08 4.95 -17.24
CA GLY A 159 8.94 5.65 -16.29
C GLY A 159 8.16 6.31 -15.16
N GLY A 160 8.87 6.72 -14.12
CA GLY A 160 8.28 7.27 -12.90
C GLY A 160 9.32 7.34 -11.79
N GLU A 161 8.88 7.73 -10.61
CA GLU A 161 9.76 7.70 -9.44
C GLU A 161 10.09 6.26 -9.04
N THR A 162 11.32 6.05 -8.57
CA THR A 162 11.68 4.83 -7.84
C THR A 162 11.47 5.09 -6.34
N ASP A 163 10.65 4.22 -5.73
CA ASP A 163 10.31 4.29 -4.32
C ASP A 163 10.15 2.86 -3.79
N LEU A 164 10.55 2.61 -2.55
CA LEU A 164 10.40 1.30 -1.91
C LEU A 164 8.96 0.87 -1.72
N ARG A 165 8.02 1.81 -1.72
CA ARG A 165 6.59 1.49 -1.80
C ARG A 165 6.30 0.58 -3.00
N PHE A 166 6.98 0.78 -4.13
CA PHE A 166 6.81 -0.08 -5.32
C PHE A 166 7.49 -1.43 -5.17
N VAL A 167 8.63 -1.48 -4.47
CA VAL A 167 9.24 -2.75 -4.06
C VAL A 167 8.28 -3.54 -3.17
N TYR A 168 7.65 -2.88 -2.20
CA TYR A 168 6.62 -3.46 -1.35
C TYR A 168 5.44 -3.97 -2.16
N CYS A 169 4.88 -3.15 -3.05
CA CYS A 169 3.78 -3.57 -3.91
C CYS A 169 4.14 -4.82 -4.71
N ALA A 170 5.30 -4.84 -5.38
CA ALA A 170 5.74 -5.98 -6.18
C ALA A 170 5.96 -7.24 -5.33
N ALA A 171 6.63 -7.14 -4.18
CA ALA A 171 6.87 -8.29 -3.31
C ALA A 171 5.56 -8.86 -2.75
N THR A 172 4.62 -7.98 -2.41
CA THR A 172 3.32 -8.35 -1.85
C THR A 172 2.42 -8.99 -2.91
N ILE A 173 2.47 -8.50 -4.16
CA ILE A 173 1.78 -9.13 -5.31
C ILE A 173 2.33 -10.56 -5.52
N CYS A 174 3.65 -10.73 -5.61
CA CYS A 174 4.26 -12.05 -5.73
C CYS A 174 3.84 -13.00 -4.60
N PHE A 175 3.82 -12.49 -3.35
CA PHE A 175 3.45 -13.27 -2.18
C PHE A 175 1.96 -13.66 -2.20
N MET A 176 1.05 -12.74 -2.53
CA MET A 176 -0.39 -13.02 -2.58
C MET A 176 -0.77 -13.99 -3.70
N LEU A 177 -0.07 -13.93 -4.83
CA LEU A 177 -0.31 -14.80 -5.99
C LEU A 177 0.50 -16.11 -5.95
N ASP A 178 1.32 -16.31 -4.91
CA ASP A 178 2.28 -17.42 -4.77
C ASP A 178 3.15 -17.63 -6.03
N ASN A 179 3.55 -16.53 -6.67
CA ASN A 179 4.35 -16.55 -7.90
C ASN A 179 5.46 -15.49 -7.85
N TRP A 180 6.69 -15.97 -7.71
CA TRP A 180 7.89 -15.13 -7.57
C TRP A 180 8.64 -14.89 -8.88
N SER A 181 8.12 -15.35 -10.02
CA SER A 181 8.81 -15.24 -11.31
C SER A 181 8.99 -13.78 -11.78
N GLY A 182 8.17 -12.85 -11.29
CA GLY A 182 8.17 -11.44 -11.70
C GLY A 182 9.20 -10.55 -11.01
N MET A 183 9.99 -11.10 -10.09
CA MET A 183 10.97 -10.35 -9.30
C MET A 183 12.26 -11.13 -9.10
N ASP A 184 13.38 -10.51 -9.43
CA ASP A 184 14.69 -10.91 -8.94
C ASP A 184 14.83 -10.50 -7.46
N LYS A 185 14.56 -11.46 -6.57
CA LYS A 185 14.57 -11.26 -5.12
C LYS A 185 15.93 -10.82 -4.59
N GLU A 186 17.03 -11.33 -5.14
CA GLU A 186 18.37 -11.02 -4.62
C GLU A 186 18.77 -9.60 -4.99
N LYS A 187 18.51 -9.16 -6.23
CA LYS A 187 18.72 -7.75 -6.61
C LYS A 187 17.90 -6.80 -5.75
N THR A 188 16.65 -7.15 -5.46
CA THR A 188 15.81 -6.33 -4.60
C THR A 188 16.32 -6.29 -3.15
N LYS A 189 16.79 -7.41 -2.59
CA LYS A 189 17.45 -7.40 -1.28
C LYS A 189 18.69 -6.53 -1.29
N ASP A 190 19.55 -6.67 -2.30
CA ASP A 190 20.77 -5.87 -2.45
C ASP A 190 20.45 -4.38 -2.62
N TYR A 191 19.38 -4.02 -3.32
CA TYR A 191 18.88 -2.65 -3.40
C TYR A 191 18.52 -2.11 -2.02
N ILE A 192 17.68 -2.83 -1.26
CA ILE A 192 17.23 -2.41 0.07
C ILE A 192 18.44 -2.25 1.01
N LEU A 193 19.34 -3.23 1.05
CA LEU A 193 20.51 -3.19 1.93
C LEU A 193 21.50 -2.06 1.57
N ARG A 194 21.59 -1.68 0.29
CA ARG A 194 22.43 -0.56 -0.14
C ARG A 194 21.80 0.78 0.16
N CYS A 195 20.53 0.96 -0.19
CA CYS A 195 19.85 2.26 -0.14
C CYS A 195 19.26 2.58 1.24
N GLN A 196 18.99 1.56 2.05
CA GLN A 196 18.15 1.66 3.24
C GLN A 196 18.68 0.84 4.41
N ARG A 197 19.96 1.05 4.71
CA ARG A 197 20.47 0.63 6.01
C ARG A 197 19.67 1.36 7.08
N GLN A 198 19.29 0.60 8.09
CA GLN A 198 18.66 1.16 9.27
C GLN A 198 19.54 2.30 9.81
N GLY A 199 18.92 3.46 10.03
CA GLY A 199 19.60 4.65 10.51
C GLY A 199 20.19 4.43 11.90
N THR A 200 21.09 5.33 12.31
CA THR A 200 21.64 5.31 13.67
C THR A 200 20.58 5.54 14.74
N ASP A 201 19.46 6.15 14.37
CA ASP A 201 18.27 6.32 15.20
C ASP A 201 17.41 5.06 15.29
N GLY A 202 17.77 4.01 14.54
CA GLY A 202 17.03 2.75 14.46
C GLY A 202 15.90 2.74 13.43
N GLY A 203 15.61 3.87 12.77
CA GLY A 203 14.53 3.96 11.79
C GLY A 203 14.96 3.59 10.37
N PHE A 204 14.00 3.64 9.45
CA PHE A 204 14.24 3.46 8.02
C PHE A 204 13.87 4.72 7.25
N GLN A 205 14.64 5.04 6.22
CA GLN A 205 14.42 6.20 5.36
C GLN A 205 13.81 5.77 4.01
N GLY A 206 13.28 6.73 3.25
CA GLY A 206 12.69 6.44 1.93
C GLY A 206 13.69 6.46 0.79
N ARG A 207 14.77 7.22 0.97
CA ARG A 207 15.84 7.44 -0.01
C ARG A 207 17.16 7.66 0.73
N PRO A 208 18.32 7.32 0.14
CA PRO A 208 19.62 7.64 0.72
C PRO A 208 19.73 9.11 1.13
N ASN A 209 20.34 9.36 2.29
CA ASN A 209 20.56 10.70 2.86
C ASN A 209 19.29 11.49 3.22
N LYS A 210 18.18 10.79 3.50
CA LYS A 210 16.97 11.38 4.08
C LYS A 210 16.75 10.87 5.50
N SER A 211 15.98 11.62 6.29
CA SER A 211 15.61 11.21 7.63
C SER A 211 14.79 9.92 7.63
N SER A 212 14.94 9.14 8.69
CA SER A 212 14.06 8.01 8.98
C SER A 212 12.62 8.47 9.15
N ASP A 213 11.66 7.67 8.69
CA ASP A 213 10.22 7.95 8.70
C ASP A 213 9.47 6.77 9.30
N THR A 214 8.49 7.03 10.16
CA THR A 214 7.62 6.00 10.74
C THR A 214 7.03 5.05 9.69
N CYS A 215 6.61 5.54 8.53
CA CYS A 215 5.97 4.67 7.55
C CYS A 215 6.96 3.67 6.89
N TYR A 216 8.22 4.06 6.72
CA TYR A 216 9.24 3.16 6.15
C TYR A 216 9.64 2.04 7.12
N ALA A 217 9.38 2.19 8.43
CA ALA A 217 9.49 1.08 9.38
C ALA A 217 8.61 -0.11 8.97
N PHE A 218 7.39 0.18 8.51
CA PHE A 218 6.51 -0.85 7.96
C PHE A 218 6.93 -1.25 6.55
N TRP A 219 7.03 -0.31 5.60
CA TRP A 219 7.26 -0.66 4.19
C TRP A 219 8.53 -1.49 3.99
N ILE A 220 9.63 -1.10 4.63
CA ILE A 220 10.92 -1.81 4.50
C ILE A 220 10.92 -3.08 5.35
N GLY A 221 10.42 -3.00 6.58
CA GLY A 221 10.35 -4.15 7.47
C GLY A 221 9.52 -5.29 6.85
N ALA A 222 8.36 -4.97 6.29
CA ALA A 222 7.46 -5.95 5.67
C ALA A 222 8.09 -6.58 4.42
N VAL A 223 8.73 -5.79 3.54
CA VAL A 223 9.47 -6.36 2.40
C VAL A 223 10.59 -7.26 2.85
N LEU A 224 11.41 -6.83 3.82
CA LEU A 224 12.49 -7.66 4.33
C LEU A 224 11.94 -8.94 4.94
N ARG A 225 10.81 -8.92 5.63
CA ARG A 225 10.15 -10.15 6.10
C ARG A 225 9.74 -11.07 4.97
N ILE A 226 8.99 -10.54 4.00
CA ILE A 226 8.53 -11.28 2.82
C ILE A 226 9.71 -11.93 2.07
N LEU A 227 10.83 -11.22 1.95
CA LEU A 227 12.02 -11.67 1.23
C LEU A 227 12.96 -12.54 2.09
N GLY A 228 12.63 -12.84 3.36
CA GLY A 228 13.47 -13.63 4.27
C GLY A 228 14.73 -12.89 4.76
N GLY A 229 14.70 -11.57 4.76
CA GLY A 229 15.74 -10.64 5.19
C GLY A 229 15.62 -10.11 6.63
N CYS A 230 14.78 -10.70 7.49
CA CYS A 230 14.59 -10.24 8.88
C CYS A 230 15.90 -10.08 9.66
N LYS A 231 16.92 -10.91 9.38
CA LYS A 231 18.24 -10.85 10.02
C LYS A 231 19.00 -9.52 9.80
N PHE A 232 18.58 -8.73 8.82
CA PHE A 232 19.18 -7.44 8.51
C PHE A 232 18.48 -6.27 9.23
N VAL A 233 17.44 -6.56 10.03
CA VAL A 233 16.71 -5.56 10.82
C VAL A 233 17.11 -5.70 12.28
N ASP A 234 17.71 -4.66 12.86
CA ASP A 234 17.81 -4.54 14.32
C ASP A 234 16.42 -4.18 14.85
N SER A 235 15.67 -5.22 15.21
CA SER A 235 14.30 -5.11 15.71
C SER A 235 14.21 -4.26 16.98
N LYS A 236 15.25 -4.28 17.83
CA LYS A 236 15.29 -3.51 19.07
C LYS A 236 15.48 -2.02 18.79
N ALA A 237 16.39 -1.68 17.87
CA ALA A 237 16.59 -0.30 17.44
C ALA A 237 15.35 0.24 16.72
N LEU A 238 14.72 -0.56 15.85
CA LEU A 238 13.49 -0.17 15.15
C LEU A 238 12.34 0.10 16.12
N ARG A 239 12.18 -0.76 17.12
CA ARG A 239 11.21 -0.56 18.20
C ARG A 239 11.47 0.75 18.95
N GLY A 240 12.73 1.06 19.25
CA GLY A 240 13.14 2.31 19.89
C GLY A 240 12.78 3.54 19.06
N PHE A 241 13.05 3.50 17.76
CA PHE A 241 12.65 4.55 16.81
C PHE A 241 11.14 4.77 16.79
N LEU A 242 10.34 3.70 16.65
CA LEU A 242 8.88 3.80 16.61
C LEU A 242 8.31 4.40 17.91
N LEU A 243 8.83 4.00 19.07
CA LEU A 243 8.45 4.59 20.36
C LEU A 243 8.79 6.08 20.43
N SER A 244 9.89 6.52 19.81
CA SER A 244 10.25 7.94 19.76
C SER A 244 9.33 8.77 18.86
N CYS A 245 8.64 8.14 17.91
CA CYS A 245 7.64 8.76 17.04
C CYS A 245 6.21 8.70 17.63
N GLN A 246 6.02 7.98 18.73
CA GLN A 246 4.73 7.86 19.40
C GLN A 246 4.40 9.15 20.15
N TYR A 247 3.19 9.67 19.93
CA TYR A 247 2.74 10.87 20.63
C TYR A 247 2.16 10.53 22.01
N LYS A 248 2.37 11.41 23.00
CA LYS A 248 1.95 11.18 24.40
C LYS A 248 0.44 10.97 24.60
N TYR A 249 -0.38 11.43 23.66
CA TYR A 249 -1.84 11.28 23.68
C TYR A 249 -2.34 10.25 22.65
N GLY A 250 -1.45 9.45 22.07
CA GLY A 250 -1.78 8.43 21.07
C GLY A 250 -1.49 8.89 19.63
N GLY A 251 -1.37 7.91 18.74
CA GLY A 251 -0.96 8.10 17.36
C GLY A 251 0.56 8.21 17.17
N PHE A 252 0.98 8.24 15.91
CA PHE A 252 2.38 8.38 15.52
C PHE A 252 2.55 9.53 14.53
N GLY A 253 3.59 10.33 14.75
CA GLY A 253 4.06 11.32 13.78
C GLY A 253 4.99 10.69 12.76
N LYS A 254 5.31 11.45 11.71
CA LYS A 254 6.31 11.05 10.71
C LYS A 254 7.71 10.94 11.30
N PHE A 255 8.06 11.91 12.16
CA PHE A 255 9.34 12.00 12.86
C PHE A 255 9.14 12.17 14.37
N PRO A 256 10.18 11.92 15.18
CA PRO A 256 10.14 12.22 16.61
C PRO A 256 9.81 13.69 16.86
N GLY A 257 8.79 13.93 17.70
CA GLY A 257 8.33 15.27 18.08
C GLY A 257 7.34 15.92 17.11
N GLU A 258 7.00 15.30 15.99
CA GLU A 258 5.91 15.78 15.12
C GLU A 258 4.52 15.37 15.63
N TYR A 259 3.50 16.11 15.21
CA TYR A 259 2.12 15.77 15.51
C TYR A 259 1.71 14.47 14.79
N PRO A 260 0.87 13.63 15.43
CA PRO A 260 0.41 12.41 14.82
C PRO A 260 -0.55 12.70 13.66
N ASP A 261 -0.51 11.86 12.63
CA ASP A 261 -1.51 11.84 11.57
C ASP A 261 -2.00 10.41 11.30
N LEU A 262 -3.09 10.29 10.53
CA LEU A 262 -3.72 9.00 10.26
C LEU A 262 -2.79 8.03 9.54
N TYR A 263 -2.02 8.52 8.57
CA TYR A 263 -1.16 7.71 7.71
C TYR A 263 -0.03 7.10 8.54
N HIS A 264 0.73 7.92 9.28
CA HIS A 264 1.84 7.43 10.10
C HIS A 264 1.33 6.66 11.33
N SER A 265 0.16 6.99 11.87
CA SER A 265 -0.44 6.20 12.95
C SER A 265 -0.78 4.78 12.51
N TYR A 266 -1.34 4.63 11.31
CA TYR A 266 -1.61 3.31 10.73
C TYR A 266 -0.31 2.52 10.55
N TYR A 267 0.67 3.09 9.85
CA TYR A 267 1.93 2.39 9.58
C TYR A 267 2.80 2.17 10.82
N GLY A 268 2.71 3.03 11.82
CA GLY A 268 3.37 2.85 13.10
C GLY A 268 2.85 1.61 13.83
N VAL A 269 1.52 1.47 13.91
CA VAL A 269 0.88 0.28 14.52
C VAL A 269 1.20 -0.99 13.73
N THR A 270 1.14 -0.95 12.40
CA THR A 270 1.48 -2.14 11.58
C THR A 270 2.96 -2.50 11.69
N ALA A 271 3.87 -1.53 11.84
CA ALA A 271 5.28 -1.79 12.11
C ALA A 271 5.51 -2.46 13.47
N PHE A 272 4.78 -2.06 14.52
CA PHE A 272 4.82 -2.80 15.81
C PHE A 272 4.23 -4.21 15.69
N SER A 273 3.17 -4.40 14.91
CA SER A 273 2.64 -5.74 14.65
C SER A 273 3.65 -6.60 13.90
N LEU A 274 4.39 -6.02 12.95
CA LEU A 274 5.51 -6.69 12.30
C LEU A 274 6.56 -7.08 13.34
N LEU A 275 6.88 -6.23 14.32
CA LEU A 275 7.82 -6.58 15.40
C LEU A 275 7.29 -7.60 16.42
N GLU A 276 6.11 -8.19 16.19
CA GLU A 276 5.48 -9.18 17.09
C GLU A 276 5.29 -8.63 18.51
N GLU A 277 4.94 -7.34 18.62
CA GLU A 277 4.67 -6.71 19.91
C GLU A 277 3.51 -7.42 20.63
N SER A 278 3.75 -7.83 21.88
CA SER A 278 2.84 -8.68 22.66
C SER A 278 1.44 -8.08 22.89
N ALA A 279 1.31 -6.77 22.78
CA ALA A 279 0.05 -6.05 22.96
C ALA A 279 -0.84 -5.99 21.71
N LEU A 280 -0.35 -6.42 20.54
CA LEU A 280 -1.07 -6.32 19.27
C LEU A 280 -1.50 -7.71 18.79
N LYS A 281 -2.70 -7.78 18.17
CA LYS A 281 -3.09 -8.99 17.43
C LYS A 281 -2.15 -9.17 16.25
N SER A 282 -1.82 -10.42 15.94
CA SER A 282 -1.08 -10.76 14.72
C SER A 282 -1.93 -10.36 13.52
N LEU A 283 -1.58 -9.24 12.88
CA LEU A 283 -1.98 -8.96 11.50
C LEU A 283 -1.25 -9.92 10.56
N CYS A 284 -1.76 -10.12 9.34
CA CYS A 284 -0.90 -10.56 8.24
C CYS A 284 0.03 -9.40 7.90
N SER A 285 1.07 -9.26 8.73
CA SER A 285 1.98 -8.11 8.78
C SER A 285 2.65 -7.81 7.44
N GLU A 286 2.78 -8.83 6.61
CA GLU A 286 3.30 -8.80 5.25
C GLU A 286 2.38 -8.04 4.30
N LEU A 287 1.06 -8.20 4.46
CA LEU A 287 0.06 -7.67 3.52
C LEU A 287 -0.54 -6.32 3.95
N GLY A 288 -0.36 -5.96 5.23
CA GLY A 288 -0.98 -4.76 5.80
C GLY A 288 -2.50 -4.82 5.82
N ILE A 289 -3.08 -6.03 5.90
CA ILE A 289 -4.52 -6.32 5.99
C ILE A 289 -4.75 -7.38 7.07
N HIS A 290 -5.98 -7.41 7.63
CA HIS A 290 -6.40 -8.39 8.64
C HIS A 290 -6.80 -9.73 7.98
#